data_AF-A0A7J3M405-F1
#
_entry.id   AF-A0A7J3M405-F1
#
_cell.length_a   1.000
_cell.length_b   1.000
_cell.length_c   1.000
_cell.angle_alpha   90.00
_cell.angle_beta   90.00
_cell.angle_gamma   90.00
#
_symmetry.space_group_name_H-M   'P 1'
#
loop_
_entity.id
_entity.type
_entity.pdbx_description
1 polymer ?
#
loop_
_entity_poly.entity_id
_entity_poly.type
_entity_poly.pdbx_seq_one_letter_code
_entity_poly.pdbx_strand_id
1 'polypeptide(L)'
;MTIENRLPPRDLWPEFKVSKELYDSLPEKLNLAEEILDKNAEKHRNRVAIFFEDRKYTYREVSELSNRVASKLVELGIGPSDRVAIRFANVPEAVIANFAIIKAGAIPVTLHPRWSKKEVLHVLNDSEAKFVFTQQALLSEIEAVRQELKFLKNVILVGDEKVAEEKGYLSFEKMVREGKK
;
A
#
# COMPACT_ATOMS: atom_id res chain seq x y z
N MET A 1 -31.79 13.10 -23.76
CA MET A 1 -31.85 12.79 -22.31
C MET A 1 -30.72 13.55 -21.63
N THR A 2 -31.02 14.52 -20.76
CA THR A 2 -30.02 15.37 -20.11
C THR A 2 -29.30 14.61 -18.98
N ILE A 3 -28.08 15.04 -18.64
CA ILE A 3 -27.28 14.48 -17.53
C ILE A 3 -28.06 14.54 -16.21
N GLU A 4 -28.84 15.60 -16.02
CA GLU A 4 -29.67 15.81 -14.82
C GLU A 4 -30.66 14.66 -14.58
N ASN A 5 -31.17 14.02 -15.63
CA ASN A 5 -32.09 12.89 -15.53
C ASN A 5 -31.39 11.55 -15.27
N ARG A 6 -30.05 11.53 -15.16
CA ARG A 6 -29.23 10.33 -14.86
C ARG A 6 -28.59 10.36 -13.48
N LEU A 7 -28.63 11.50 -12.79
CA LEU A 7 -28.05 11.66 -11.47
C LEU A 7 -29.09 11.28 -10.40
N PRO A 8 -28.65 10.73 -9.25
CA PRO A 8 -29.52 10.59 -8.09
C PRO A 8 -30.15 11.95 -7.72
N PRO A 9 -31.36 11.97 -7.13
CA PRO A 9 -31.97 13.18 -6.59
C PRO A 9 -30.99 13.97 -5.72
N ARG A 10 -30.89 15.30 -5.94
CA ARG A 10 -29.87 16.15 -5.29
C ARG A 10 -30.00 16.20 -3.77
N ASP A 11 -31.20 15.99 -3.26
CA ASP A 11 -31.51 15.86 -1.83
C ASP A 11 -30.93 14.60 -1.18
N LEU A 12 -30.60 13.57 -1.98
CA LEU A 12 -29.92 12.36 -1.52
C LEU A 12 -28.40 12.46 -1.61
N TRP A 13 -27.87 13.58 -2.12
CA TRP A 13 -26.43 13.73 -2.23
C TRP A 13 -25.82 13.94 -0.84
N PRO A 14 -24.69 13.29 -0.53
CA PRO A 14 -23.98 13.54 0.71
C PRO A 14 -23.50 15.00 0.77
N GLU A 15 -23.72 15.68 1.90
CA GLU A 15 -23.11 16.98 2.18
C GLU A 15 -21.60 16.80 2.43
N PHE A 16 -20.78 16.97 1.39
CA PHE A 16 -19.33 17.08 1.55
C PHE A 16 -18.95 18.51 1.95
N LYS A 17 -18.82 18.76 3.25
CA LYS A 17 -18.28 20.02 3.77
C LYS A 17 -16.75 19.94 3.85
N VAL A 18 -16.09 20.12 2.72
CA VAL A 18 -14.68 20.54 2.76
C VAL A 18 -14.71 22.02 3.11
N SER A 19 -14.34 22.38 4.34
CA SER A 19 -14.29 23.80 4.70
C SER A 19 -13.25 24.49 3.82
N LYS A 20 -13.54 25.72 3.42
CA LYS A 20 -12.58 26.53 2.66
C LYS A 20 -11.26 26.65 3.44
N GLU A 21 -11.32 26.75 4.77
CA GLU A 21 -10.12 26.73 5.62
C GLU A 21 -9.30 25.45 5.46
N LEU A 22 -9.93 24.28 5.38
CA LEU A 22 -9.22 23.02 5.17
C LEU A 22 -8.51 23.04 3.80
N TYR A 23 -9.21 23.42 2.74
CA TYR A 23 -8.64 23.48 1.40
C TYR A 23 -7.48 24.48 1.32
N ASP A 24 -7.64 25.67 1.88
CA ASP A 24 -6.62 26.73 1.89
C ASP A 24 -5.42 26.37 2.79
N SER A 25 -5.58 25.43 3.74
CA SER A 25 -4.51 24.95 4.63
C SER A 25 -3.65 23.84 4.04
N LEU A 26 -4.05 23.26 2.90
CA LEU A 26 -3.29 22.17 2.28
C LEU A 26 -1.97 22.69 1.70
N PRO A 27 -0.84 22.00 1.94
CA PRO A 27 0.43 22.39 1.36
C PRO A 27 0.44 22.20 -0.17
N GLU A 28 1.27 22.98 -0.86
CA GLU A 28 1.47 22.86 -2.32
C GLU A 28 1.95 21.46 -2.73
N LYS A 29 2.77 20.82 -1.87
CA LYS A 29 3.18 19.43 -2.00
C LYS A 29 2.61 18.63 -0.84
N LEU A 30 1.79 17.65 -1.16
CA LEU A 30 1.09 16.84 -0.20
C LEU A 30 1.54 15.38 -0.32
N ASN A 31 1.99 14.79 0.79
CA ASN A 31 1.99 13.35 0.95
C ASN A 31 0.83 12.95 1.86
N LEU A 32 -0.13 12.19 1.35
CA LEU A 32 -1.32 11.83 2.13
C LEU A 32 -0.96 11.07 3.41
N ALA A 33 0.07 10.22 3.39
CA ALA A 33 0.50 9.47 4.57
C ALA A 33 1.08 10.39 5.66
N GLU A 34 1.69 11.52 5.30
CA GLU A 34 2.15 12.50 6.29
C GLU A 34 0.96 13.08 7.07
N GLU A 35 -0.09 13.50 6.34
CA GLU A 35 -1.28 14.09 6.94
C GLU A 35 -2.07 13.10 7.81
N ILE A 36 -2.28 11.87 7.32
CA ILE A 36 -3.18 10.92 7.98
C ILE A 36 -2.46 10.00 8.98
N LEU A 37 -1.17 9.70 8.78
CA LEU A 37 -0.39 8.84 9.67
C LEU A 37 0.62 9.63 10.50
N ASP A 38 1.52 10.40 9.90
CA ASP A 38 2.67 10.96 10.65
C ASP A 38 2.26 12.05 11.64
N LYS A 39 1.38 12.98 11.25
CA LYS A 39 0.84 13.98 12.18
C LYS A 39 0.10 13.34 13.36
N ASN A 40 -0.57 12.20 13.13
CA ASN A 40 -1.20 11.43 14.20
C ASN A 40 -0.17 10.67 15.05
N ALA A 41 0.89 10.15 14.43
CA ALA A 41 2.00 9.51 15.13
C ALA A 41 2.76 10.51 16.02
N GLU A 42 2.86 11.78 15.66
CA GLU A 42 3.43 12.81 16.53
C GLU A 42 2.54 13.07 17.76
N LYS A 43 1.24 13.30 17.55
CA LYS A 43 0.29 13.63 18.62
C LYS A 43 -0.06 12.45 19.52
N HIS A 44 -0.05 11.24 18.98
CA HIS A 44 -0.59 10.03 19.61
C HIS A 44 0.40 8.85 19.57
N ARG A 45 1.70 9.15 19.56
CA ARG A 45 2.80 8.17 19.36
C ARG A 45 2.65 6.83 20.05
N ASN A 46 2.24 6.82 21.32
CA ASN A 46 2.17 5.60 22.14
C ASN A 46 0.79 4.94 22.16
N ARG A 47 -0.20 5.51 21.46
CA ARG A 47 -1.52 4.87 21.32
C ARG A 47 -1.43 3.72 20.34
N VAL A 48 -2.11 2.62 20.65
CA VAL A 48 -2.23 1.46 19.76
C VAL A 48 -3.08 1.86 18.55
N ALA A 49 -2.53 1.66 17.35
CA ALA A 49 -3.20 1.86 16.07
C ALA A 49 -3.75 0.55 15.49
N ILE A 50 -3.05 -0.57 15.71
CA ILE A 50 -3.43 -1.89 15.19
C ILE A 50 -3.37 -2.92 16.31
N PHE A 51 -4.46 -3.67 16.47
CA PHE A 51 -4.49 -4.91 17.24
C PHE A 51 -4.54 -6.08 16.25
N PHE A 52 -3.63 -7.04 16.39
CA PHE A 52 -3.61 -8.22 15.55
C PHE A 52 -3.10 -9.42 16.36
N GLU A 53 -3.99 -10.38 16.60
CA GLU A 53 -3.73 -11.51 17.49
C GLU A 53 -3.21 -11.03 18.86
N ASP A 54 -2.05 -11.51 19.30
CA ASP A 54 -1.36 -11.11 20.52
C ASP A 54 -0.45 -9.87 20.34
N ARG A 55 -0.29 -9.39 19.09
CA ARG A 55 0.56 -8.26 18.73
C ARG A 55 -0.22 -6.95 18.74
N LYS A 56 0.47 -5.87 19.12
CA LYS A 56 -0.03 -4.50 19.09
C LYS A 56 0.98 -3.62 18.41
N TYR A 57 0.51 -2.70 17.57
CA TYR A 57 1.34 -1.70 16.93
C TYR A 57 0.83 -0.32 17.31
N THR A 58 1.71 0.51 17.83
CA THR A 58 1.45 1.91 18.11
C THR A 58 1.49 2.75 16.83
N TYR A 59 0.88 3.94 16.84
CA TYR A 59 0.97 4.87 15.71
C TYR A 59 2.42 5.16 15.31
N ARG A 60 3.30 5.31 16.31
CA ARG A 60 4.73 5.50 16.07
C ARG A 60 5.36 4.31 15.34
N GLU A 61 5.06 3.09 15.77
CA GLU A 61 5.60 1.90 15.12
C GLU A 61 5.10 1.77 13.68
N VAL A 62 3.81 2.00 13.43
CA VAL A 62 3.26 1.96 12.05
C VAL A 62 3.94 3.00 11.17
N SER A 63 4.12 4.24 11.66
CA SER A 63 4.83 5.30 10.94
C SER A 63 6.30 4.93 10.66
N GLU A 64 7.06 4.54 11.69
CA GLU A 64 8.47 4.16 11.55
C GLU A 64 8.65 2.98 10.58
N LEU A 65 7.83 1.92 10.69
CA LEU A 65 7.90 0.76 9.80
C LEU A 65 7.58 1.15 8.35
N SER A 66 6.56 2.00 8.16
CA SER A 66 6.17 2.49 6.83
C SER A 66 7.26 3.35 6.20
N ASN A 67 7.94 4.21 6.97
CA ASN A 67 9.06 5.02 6.49
C ASN A 67 10.22 4.16 6.00
N ARG A 68 10.57 3.11 6.77
CA ARG A 68 11.66 2.20 6.39
C ARG A 68 11.37 1.48 5.09
N VAL A 69 10.17 0.94 4.94
CA VAL A 69 9.74 0.28 3.69
C VAL A 69 9.71 1.29 2.54
N ALA A 70 9.20 2.51 2.76
CA ALA A 70 9.18 3.58 1.75
C ALA A 70 10.59 3.96 1.28
N SER A 71 11.54 4.13 2.21
CA SER A 71 12.95 4.41 1.89
C SER A 71 13.53 3.33 0.97
N LYS A 72 13.25 2.05 1.26
CA LYS A 72 13.72 0.95 0.43
C LYS A 72 13.04 0.92 -0.94
N LEU A 73 11.73 1.21 -1.02
CA LEU A 73 11.03 1.33 -2.30
C LEU A 73 11.68 2.42 -3.19
N VAL A 74 11.98 3.59 -2.61
CA VAL A 74 12.66 4.68 -3.32
C VAL A 74 14.06 4.28 -3.77
N GLU A 75 14.84 3.61 -2.92
CA GLU A 75 16.15 3.06 -3.30
C GLU A 75 16.07 2.05 -4.46
N LEU A 76 14.97 1.31 -4.55
CA LEU A 76 14.68 0.36 -5.62
C LEU A 76 14.08 1.03 -6.88
N GLY A 77 13.97 2.36 -6.89
CA GLY A 77 13.52 3.15 -8.03
C GLY A 77 12.00 3.26 -8.18
N ILE A 78 11.23 2.98 -7.13
CA ILE A 78 9.80 3.31 -7.07
C ILE A 78 9.64 4.79 -6.71
N GLY A 79 8.78 5.49 -7.43
CA GLY A 79 8.51 6.89 -7.17
C GLY A 79 7.12 7.35 -7.64
N PRO A 80 6.93 8.66 -7.86
CA PRO A 80 5.67 9.22 -8.32
C PRO A 80 5.07 8.50 -9.53
N SER A 81 3.77 8.23 -9.47
CA SER A 81 2.98 7.57 -10.53
C SER A 81 3.29 6.08 -10.76
N ASP A 82 4.24 5.49 -10.05
CA ASP A 82 4.45 4.04 -10.08
C ASP A 82 3.36 3.31 -9.32
N ARG A 83 2.95 2.15 -9.83
CA ARG A 83 1.96 1.30 -9.17
C ARG A 83 2.65 0.16 -8.46
N VAL A 84 2.30 -0.01 -7.19
CA VAL A 84 2.77 -1.12 -6.38
C VAL A 84 1.55 -1.88 -5.86
N ALA A 85 1.44 -3.13 -6.27
CA ALA A 85 0.33 -3.98 -5.91
C ALA A 85 0.47 -4.50 -4.48
N ILE A 86 -0.68 -4.72 -3.83
CA ILE A 86 -0.79 -5.27 -2.48
C ILE A 86 -1.76 -6.45 -2.54
N ARG A 87 -1.28 -7.67 -2.30
CA ARG A 87 -2.08 -8.89 -2.24
C ARG A 87 -1.87 -9.57 -0.89
N PHE A 88 -2.70 -9.24 0.09
CA PHE A 88 -2.61 -9.79 1.45
C PHE A 88 -3.95 -10.31 1.95
N ALA A 89 -3.88 -11.15 2.98
CA ALA A 89 -4.97 -11.28 3.93
C ALA A 89 -5.03 -10.02 4.84
N ASN A 90 -5.94 -9.99 5.81
CA ASN A 90 -6.03 -8.91 6.77
C ASN A 90 -4.91 -9.03 7.82
N VAL A 91 -3.72 -8.51 7.50
CA VAL A 91 -2.52 -8.53 8.35
C VAL A 91 -1.92 -7.11 8.51
N PRO A 92 -1.20 -6.81 9.61
CA PRO A 92 -0.62 -5.48 9.85
C PRO A 92 0.31 -5.00 8.74
N GLU A 93 1.07 -5.92 8.14
CA GLU A 93 2.02 -5.65 7.05
C GLU A 93 1.32 -5.05 5.82
N ALA A 94 0.04 -5.37 5.59
CA ALA A 94 -0.74 -4.75 4.51
C ALA A 94 -0.97 -3.25 4.74
N VAL A 95 -1.24 -2.85 5.99
CA VAL A 95 -1.41 -1.44 6.37
C VAL A 95 -0.09 -0.70 6.25
N ILE A 96 0.99 -1.30 6.75
CA ILE A 96 2.35 -0.74 6.67
C ILE A 96 2.77 -0.58 5.20
N ALA A 97 2.58 -1.60 4.36
CA ALA A 97 2.91 -1.54 2.94
C ALA A 97 2.12 -0.44 2.21
N ASN A 98 0.82 -0.32 2.50
CA ASN A 98 -0.02 0.73 1.90
C ASN A 98 0.52 2.14 2.22
N PHE A 99 0.81 2.43 3.48
CA PHE A 99 1.40 3.70 3.86
C PHE A 99 2.81 3.90 3.29
N ALA A 100 3.62 2.84 3.23
CA ALA A 100 4.96 2.91 2.64
C ALA A 100 4.92 3.28 1.14
N ILE A 101 3.97 2.72 0.39
CA ILE A 101 3.77 3.02 -1.04
C ILE A 101 3.37 4.49 -1.21
N ILE A 102 2.42 4.98 -0.42
CA ILE A 102 1.98 6.38 -0.45
C ILE A 102 3.15 7.31 -0.06
N LYS A 103 3.94 6.97 0.95
CA LYS A 103 5.14 7.71 1.37
C LYS A 103 6.20 7.80 0.27
N ALA A 104 6.37 6.73 -0.51
CA ALA A 104 7.23 6.73 -1.69
C ALA A 104 6.68 7.57 -2.87
N GLY A 105 5.48 8.14 -2.73
CA GLY A 105 4.79 8.88 -3.79
C GLY A 105 4.12 7.96 -4.83
N ALA A 106 4.16 6.66 -4.61
CA ALA A 106 3.59 5.66 -5.49
C ALA A 106 2.11 5.39 -5.18
N ILE A 107 1.46 4.65 -6.07
CA ILE A 107 0.03 4.36 -6.03
C ILE A 107 -0.17 2.90 -5.60
N PRO A 108 -0.82 2.64 -4.45
CA PRO A 108 -1.14 1.28 -4.03
C PRO A 108 -2.26 0.70 -4.90
N VAL A 109 -2.09 -0.53 -5.39
CA VAL A 109 -3.12 -1.27 -6.15
C VAL A 109 -3.52 -2.50 -5.35
N THR A 110 -4.73 -2.51 -4.80
CA THR A 110 -5.19 -3.60 -3.92
C THR A 110 -5.73 -4.76 -4.74
N LEU A 111 -5.19 -5.96 -4.51
CA LEU A 111 -5.67 -7.21 -5.08
C LEU A 111 -6.39 -8.03 -4.01
N HIS A 112 -7.54 -8.59 -4.36
CA HIS A 112 -8.27 -9.44 -3.43
C HIS A 112 -7.55 -10.78 -3.24
N PRO A 113 -7.41 -11.30 -2.00
CA PRO A 113 -6.65 -12.52 -1.72
C PRO A 113 -7.27 -13.78 -2.31
N ARG A 114 -8.59 -13.79 -2.54
CA ARG A 114 -9.32 -14.93 -3.15
C ARG A 114 -9.40 -14.88 -4.68
N TRP A 115 -8.81 -13.87 -5.31
CA TRP A 115 -8.79 -13.80 -6.78
C TRP A 115 -7.93 -14.92 -7.37
N SER A 116 -8.47 -15.54 -8.41
CA SER A 116 -7.79 -16.51 -9.25
C SER A 116 -6.61 -15.89 -9.99
N LYS A 117 -5.70 -16.74 -10.48
CA LYS A 117 -4.60 -16.32 -11.35
C LYS A 117 -5.01 -15.43 -12.53
N LYS A 118 -6.19 -15.66 -13.12
CA LYS A 118 -6.68 -14.85 -14.26
C LYS A 118 -6.96 -13.40 -13.85
N GLU A 119 -7.60 -13.21 -12.70
CA GLU A 119 -7.89 -11.88 -12.16
C GLU A 119 -6.60 -11.17 -11.70
N VAL A 120 -5.66 -11.92 -11.09
CA VAL A 120 -4.33 -11.41 -10.73
C VAL A 120 -3.57 -10.92 -11.95
N LEU A 121 -3.48 -11.76 -12.99
CA LEU A 121 -2.81 -11.41 -14.25
C LEU A 121 -3.43 -10.17 -14.87
N HIS A 122 -4.76 -10.11 -14.95
CA HIS A 122 -5.47 -8.98 -15.52
C HIS A 122 -5.14 -7.68 -14.79
N VAL A 123 -5.32 -7.63 -13.47
CA VAL A 123 -5.13 -6.40 -12.68
C VAL A 123 -3.66 -5.96 -12.65
N LEU A 124 -2.71 -6.89 -12.51
CA LEU A 124 -1.29 -6.53 -12.47
C LEU A 124 -0.80 -5.96 -13.80
N ASN A 125 -1.26 -6.50 -14.93
CA ASN A 125 -0.93 -5.95 -16.25
C ASN A 125 -1.69 -4.66 -16.56
N ASP A 126 -2.98 -4.59 -16.25
CA ASP A 126 -3.82 -3.41 -16.54
C ASP A 126 -3.35 -2.18 -15.74
N SER A 127 -3.03 -2.38 -14.46
CA SER A 127 -2.43 -1.35 -13.63
C SER A 127 -0.96 -1.08 -13.96
N GLU A 128 -0.31 -1.88 -14.79
CA GLU A 128 1.13 -1.89 -15.02
C GLU A 128 1.95 -1.85 -13.71
N ALA A 129 1.55 -2.65 -12.72
CA ALA A 129 2.20 -2.68 -11.42
C ALA A 129 3.66 -3.13 -11.56
N LYS A 130 4.59 -2.30 -11.05
CA LYS A 130 6.03 -2.60 -11.10
C LYS A 130 6.44 -3.59 -10.02
N PHE A 131 5.82 -3.52 -8.85
CA PHE A 131 6.13 -4.36 -7.69
C PHE A 131 4.83 -4.91 -7.11
N VAL A 132 4.89 -6.04 -6.40
CA VAL A 132 3.76 -6.59 -5.65
C VAL A 132 4.21 -7.05 -4.27
N PHE A 133 3.55 -6.56 -3.23
CA PHE A 133 3.65 -7.11 -1.90
C PHE A 133 2.69 -8.31 -1.76
N THR A 134 3.18 -9.43 -1.24
CA THR A 134 2.35 -10.62 -0.99
C THR A 134 2.89 -11.42 0.19
N GLN A 135 2.08 -12.35 0.70
CA GLN A 135 2.50 -13.33 1.70
C GLN A 135 2.64 -14.72 1.06
N GLN A 136 3.42 -15.60 1.67
CA GLN A 136 3.72 -16.93 1.14
C GLN A 136 2.47 -17.74 0.76
N ALA A 137 1.41 -17.67 1.58
CA ALA A 137 0.15 -18.38 1.32
C ALA A 137 -0.59 -17.92 0.05
N LEU A 138 -0.28 -16.74 -0.48
CA LEU A 138 -0.92 -16.15 -1.67
C LEU A 138 0.01 -16.07 -2.89
N LEU A 139 1.24 -16.57 -2.74
CA LEU A 139 2.31 -16.45 -3.72
C LEU A 139 2.05 -17.28 -4.99
N SER A 140 1.42 -18.46 -4.84
CA SER A 140 1.21 -19.42 -5.94
C SER A 140 0.50 -18.81 -7.15
N GLU A 141 -0.51 -17.96 -6.93
CA GLU A 141 -1.28 -17.33 -8.01
C GLU A 141 -0.46 -16.28 -8.78
N ILE A 142 0.48 -15.61 -8.10
CA ILE A 142 1.41 -14.66 -8.74
C ILE A 142 2.48 -15.42 -9.52
N GLU A 143 3.05 -16.47 -8.93
CA GLU A 143 4.04 -17.33 -9.59
C GLU A 143 3.48 -17.99 -10.85
N ALA A 144 2.24 -18.46 -10.79
CA ALA A 144 1.55 -19.12 -11.90
C ALA A 144 1.41 -18.24 -13.15
N VAL A 145 1.46 -16.91 -13.01
CA VAL A 145 1.30 -15.96 -14.12
C VAL A 145 2.53 -15.09 -14.32
N ARG A 146 3.62 -15.33 -13.58
CA ARG A 146 4.79 -14.45 -13.51
C ARG A 146 5.41 -14.17 -14.88
N GLN A 147 5.42 -15.17 -15.77
CA GLN A 147 5.98 -15.06 -17.12
C GLN A 147 5.12 -14.19 -18.06
N GLU A 148 3.85 -13.96 -17.72
CA GLU A 148 2.90 -13.16 -18.50
C GLU A 148 2.79 -11.70 -18.00
N LEU A 149 3.47 -11.37 -16.90
CA LEU A 149 3.46 -10.05 -16.28
C LEU A 149 4.50 -9.14 -16.95
N LYS A 150 4.03 -8.18 -17.75
CA LYS A 150 4.87 -7.35 -18.63
C LYS A 150 5.68 -6.31 -17.86
N PHE A 151 5.15 -5.83 -16.75
CA PHE A 151 5.68 -4.67 -16.01
C PHE A 151 6.26 -5.03 -14.65
N LEU A 152 5.94 -6.22 -14.13
CA LEU A 152 6.29 -6.61 -12.77
C LEU A 152 7.79 -6.94 -12.67
N LYS A 153 8.54 -6.05 -12.02
CA LYS A 153 9.98 -6.18 -11.80
C LYS A 153 10.29 -7.10 -10.64
N ASN A 154 9.61 -6.95 -9.49
CA ASN A 154 9.89 -7.73 -8.29
C ASN A 154 8.63 -8.11 -7.50
N VAL A 155 8.77 -9.16 -6.69
CA VAL A 155 7.84 -9.53 -5.63
C VAL A 155 8.50 -9.18 -4.30
N ILE A 156 7.74 -8.54 -3.40
CA ILE A 156 8.12 -8.34 -2.01
C ILE A 156 7.32 -9.33 -1.17
N LEU A 157 8.01 -10.29 -0.58
CA LEU A 157 7.42 -11.35 0.22
C LEU A 157 7.43 -10.98 1.71
N VAL A 158 6.28 -11.12 2.35
CA VAL A 158 6.12 -11.08 3.81
C VAL A 158 6.14 -12.50 4.34
N GLY A 159 6.91 -12.73 5.40
CA GLY A 159 7.06 -14.01 6.07
C GLY A 159 8.53 -14.44 6.18
N ASP A 160 8.85 -15.62 5.66
CA ASP A 160 10.19 -16.20 5.79
C ASP A 160 11.18 -15.53 4.81
N GLU A 161 12.14 -14.81 5.37
CA GLU A 161 13.22 -14.14 4.64
C GLU A 161 14.03 -15.13 3.78
N LYS A 162 14.24 -16.37 4.24
CA LYS A 162 14.97 -17.39 3.47
C LYS A 162 14.19 -17.81 2.23
N VAL A 163 12.88 -17.99 2.36
CA VAL A 163 12.02 -18.33 1.22
C VAL A 163 12.03 -17.21 0.18
N ALA A 164 12.05 -15.94 0.63
CA ALA A 164 12.19 -14.80 -0.28
C ALA A 164 13.53 -14.87 -1.03
N GLU A 165 14.64 -15.06 -0.32
CA GLU A 165 15.99 -15.11 -0.91
C GLU A 165 16.16 -16.29 -1.88
N GLU A 166 15.73 -17.49 -1.51
CA GLU A 166 15.78 -18.70 -2.36
C GLU A 166 15.03 -18.53 -3.67
N LYS A 167 13.92 -17.78 -3.66
CA LYS A 167 13.11 -17.50 -4.84
C LYS A 167 13.53 -16.23 -5.61
N GLY A 168 14.55 -15.51 -5.13
CA GLY A 168 15.00 -14.25 -5.72
C GLY A 168 14.02 -13.09 -5.52
N TYR A 169 13.21 -13.14 -4.47
CA TYR A 169 12.27 -12.09 -4.07
C TYR A 169 12.87 -11.19 -2.99
N LEU A 170 12.30 -10.01 -2.83
CA LEU A 170 12.67 -9.09 -1.77
C LEU A 170 11.94 -9.47 -0.48
N SER A 171 12.61 -9.46 0.67
CA SER A 171 11.97 -9.68 1.98
C SER A 171 11.47 -8.36 2.56
N PHE A 172 10.21 -8.36 3.00
CA PHE A 172 9.61 -7.25 3.73
C PHE A 172 10.32 -7.00 5.07
N GLU A 173 10.65 -8.07 5.80
CA GLU A 173 11.32 -8.05 7.09
C GLU A 173 12.70 -7.41 6.98
N LYS A 174 13.43 -7.74 5.90
CA LYS A 174 14.72 -7.11 5.57
C LYS A 174 14.56 -5.62 5.27
N MET A 175 13.55 -5.25 4.47
CA MET A 175 13.26 -3.84 4.19
C MET A 175 12.94 -3.04 5.46
N VAL A 176 12.17 -3.63 6.38
CA VAL A 176 11.86 -3.05 7.69
C VAL A 176 13.09 -2.95 8.59
N ARG A 177 14.03 -3.90 8.53
CA ARG A 177 15.24 -3.88 9.36
C ARG A 177 16.28 -2.88 8.86
N GLU A 178 16.47 -2.82 7.55
CA GLU A 178 17.55 -2.06 6.89
C GLU A 178 17.13 -0.68 6.39
N GLY A 179 15.83 -0.43 6.24
CA GLY A 179 15.32 0.86 5.79
C GLY A 179 15.63 1.97 6.79
N LYS A 180 15.83 3.19 6.27
CA LYS A 180 16.02 4.40 7.09
C LYS A 180 14.69 4.83 7.70
N LYS A 181 14.72 5.29 8.95
CA LYS A 181 13.54 5.82 9.64
C LYS A 181 13.09 7.15 9.05
#